data_AF-A0A1F4TRR8-F1
#
_entry.id   AF-A0A1F4TRR8-F1
#
_cell.length_a   1.000
_cell.length_b   1.000
_cell.length_c   1.000
_cell.angle_alpha   90.00
_cell.angle_beta   90.00
_cell.angle_gamma   90.00
#
_symmetry.space_group_name_H-M   'P 1'
#
loop_
_entity.id
_entity.type
_entity.pdbx_description
1 polymer ?
#
loop_
_entity_poly.entity_id
_entity_poly.type
_entity_poly.pdbx_seq_one_letter_code
_entity_poly.pdbx_strand_id
1 'polypeptide(L)'
;MRKIGIFIVVLFLFVAAVSADLRITQPKDKTITLKQVLNLEISGKNLGELSINNQLVGLGLNDSFACALFLRDGKNYVKVSGSKGDTKALRILKLKTFPDIEELYNGKKFWGKSIVVSMATLGYIEGYPDRYFYPTNAIARGEFASWLARVKKMPLPDLSKDVFYDVPKEHWRAKHIKAVLEAGYMTGISADNFGLDDFLLRREAAKIAVLAEGFPLHEFQPVFVDVAADSQYAQYIYTAFANGLVEGVSRKIKAYDPDRELRRVEAAALLSRFKQVKQEMVRLYNFNQGYNEENFCRVNIAPGILSFAVKPKEIEVGKKSVIRFNLELSPRGNFFPVSKVLIDLSPLGGLPDVELYDDGTNGDKVKGDSIYSLNVSLTPEKKGQNIINATVVDELGWESQATTSLRIVK
;
A
#
# COMPACT_ATOMS: atom_id res chain seq x y z
N MET A 1 -80.46 28.78 17.58
CA MET A 1 -79.44 27.70 17.58
C MET A 1 -78.22 28.15 16.80
N ARG A 2 -77.18 28.65 17.48
CA ARG A 2 -75.88 28.97 16.86
C ARG A 2 -74.94 27.79 17.09
N LYS A 3 -74.50 27.10 16.04
CA LYS A 3 -73.47 26.07 16.11
C LYS A 3 -72.10 26.74 16.11
N ILE A 4 -71.36 26.59 17.21
CA ILE A 4 -69.95 26.97 17.32
C ILE A 4 -69.14 25.79 16.78
N GLY A 5 -68.49 25.98 15.63
CA GLY A 5 -67.54 25.01 15.08
C GLY A 5 -66.15 25.27 15.65
N ILE A 6 -65.65 24.36 16.46
CA ILE A 6 -64.26 24.37 16.96
C ILE A 6 -63.38 23.80 15.84
N PHE A 7 -62.52 24.65 15.26
CA PHE A 7 -61.46 24.20 14.36
C PHE A 7 -60.23 23.82 15.21
N ILE A 8 -59.92 22.53 15.27
CA ILE A 8 -58.66 22.03 15.81
C ILE A 8 -57.62 22.14 14.68
N VAL A 9 -56.71 23.10 14.80
CA VAL A 9 -55.52 23.17 13.94
C VAL A 9 -54.49 22.18 14.49
N VAL A 10 -54.38 21.02 13.86
CA VAL A 10 -53.29 20.07 14.13
C VAL A 10 -52.03 20.61 13.45
N LEU A 11 -51.17 21.29 14.23
CA LEU A 11 -49.87 21.76 13.79
C LEU A 11 -48.93 20.54 13.69
N PHE A 12 -48.77 19.99 12.49
CA PHE A 12 -47.69 19.03 12.22
C PHE A 12 -46.36 19.79 12.27
N LEU A 13 -45.62 19.69 13.38
CA LEU A 13 -44.20 20.03 13.40
C LEU A 13 -43.47 19.06 12.46
N PHE A 14 -43.20 19.50 11.23
CA PHE A 14 -42.15 18.90 10.42
C PHE A 14 -40.81 19.22 11.09
N VAL A 15 -40.28 18.28 11.88
CA VAL A 15 -38.86 18.29 12.22
C VAL A 15 -38.13 18.00 10.92
N ALA A 16 -37.58 19.05 10.28
CA ALA A 16 -36.70 18.87 9.15
C ALA A 16 -35.55 17.96 9.59
N ALA A 17 -35.44 16.78 8.97
CA ALA A 17 -34.31 15.91 9.20
C ALA A 17 -33.04 16.69 8.83
N VAL A 18 -32.20 16.98 9.82
CA VAL A 18 -30.93 17.66 9.59
C VAL A 18 -30.06 16.71 8.75
N SER A 19 -29.91 17.01 7.46
CA SER A 19 -29.08 16.23 6.54
C SER A 19 -27.64 16.26 7.04
N ALA A 20 -27.00 15.09 7.12
CA ALA A 20 -25.57 15.05 7.35
C ALA A 20 -24.83 15.57 6.10
N ASP A 21 -23.66 16.17 6.30
CA ASP A 21 -22.85 16.75 5.22
C ASP A 21 -21.48 16.10 5.25
N LEU A 22 -21.43 14.81 4.90
CA LEU A 22 -20.19 14.03 4.88
C LEU A 22 -19.32 14.45 3.71
N ARG A 23 -18.13 14.98 4.03
CA ARG A 23 -17.11 15.38 3.06
C ARG A 23 -15.78 14.73 3.38
N ILE A 24 -15.16 14.16 2.35
CA ILE A 24 -13.78 13.71 2.41
C ILE A 24 -12.91 14.85 1.88
N THR A 25 -12.04 15.41 2.71
CA THR A 25 -11.15 16.52 2.34
C THR A 25 -9.89 16.00 1.67
N GLN A 26 -9.35 14.88 2.14
CA GLN A 26 -8.28 14.14 1.48
C GLN A 26 -8.31 12.64 1.80
N PRO A 27 -7.81 11.76 0.91
CA PRO A 27 -7.43 12.06 -0.47
C PRO A 27 -8.67 12.27 -1.36
N LYS A 28 -8.48 12.85 -2.54
CA LYS A 28 -9.56 13.00 -3.53
C LYS A 28 -9.94 11.64 -4.13
N ASP A 29 -11.18 11.48 -4.56
CA ASP A 29 -11.56 10.31 -5.39
C ASP A 29 -10.71 10.27 -6.67
N LYS A 30 -10.42 9.06 -7.15
CA LYS A 30 -9.55 8.76 -8.30
C LYS A 30 -8.08 9.16 -8.09
N THR A 31 -7.57 9.07 -6.87
CA THR A 31 -6.16 9.33 -6.55
C THR A 31 -5.27 8.20 -7.08
N ILE A 32 -4.13 8.56 -7.70
CA ILE A 32 -3.03 7.64 -8.01
C ILE A 32 -1.87 7.98 -7.05
N THR A 33 -1.32 6.97 -6.38
CA THR A 33 -0.22 7.17 -5.42
C THR A 33 0.82 6.06 -5.51
N LEU A 34 2.05 6.37 -5.08
CA LEU A 34 3.10 5.38 -4.80
C LEU A 34 3.19 5.05 -3.30
N LYS A 35 2.64 5.94 -2.45
CA LYS A 35 2.68 5.80 -0.99
C LYS A 35 1.79 4.65 -0.54
N GLN A 36 2.31 3.82 0.35
CA GLN A 36 1.54 2.75 0.98
C GLN A 36 0.50 3.29 1.97
N VAL A 37 0.81 4.42 2.62
CA VAL A 37 -0.06 5.07 3.61
C VAL A 37 -0.53 6.41 3.08
N LEU A 38 -1.84 6.66 3.17
CA LEU A 38 -2.45 7.97 2.93
C LEU A 38 -3.29 8.40 4.13
N ASN A 39 -3.30 9.69 4.43
CA ASN A 39 -4.22 10.23 5.43
C ASN A 39 -5.60 10.40 4.80
N LEU A 40 -6.61 9.78 5.41
CA LEU A 40 -8.00 10.05 5.15
C LEU A 40 -8.48 11.09 6.15
N GLU A 41 -8.93 12.23 5.66
CA GLU A 41 -9.55 13.26 6.45
C GLU A 41 -11.01 13.44 6.01
N ILE A 42 -11.88 13.47 7.01
CA ILE A 42 -13.31 13.62 6.87
C ILE A 42 -13.72 14.85 7.67
N SER A 43 -14.60 15.66 7.10
CA SER A 43 -15.25 16.78 7.76
C SER A 43 -16.75 16.71 7.52
N GLY A 44 -17.56 17.11 8.49
CA GLY A 44 -19.00 17.22 8.26
C GLY A 44 -19.78 17.44 9.54
N LYS A 45 -21.00 17.94 9.41
CA LYS A 45 -21.87 18.22 10.56
C LYS A 45 -22.85 17.08 10.77
N ASN A 46 -23.15 16.80 12.04
CA ASN A 46 -24.17 15.83 12.45
C ASN A 46 -23.95 14.41 11.89
N LEU A 47 -22.69 13.99 11.72
CA LEU A 47 -22.32 12.73 11.07
C LEU A 47 -22.69 11.48 11.88
N GLY A 48 -22.85 11.61 13.19
CA GLY A 48 -23.13 10.49 14.08
C GLY A 48 -21.97 9.50 14.12
N GLU A 49 -22.22 8.20 14.11
CA GLU A 49 -21.14 7.22 13.96
C GLU A 49 -20.69 7.13 12.50
N LEU A 50 -19.37 7.09 12.29
CA LEU A 50 -18.79 6.82 10.97
C LEU A 50 -18.36 5.36 10.88
N SER A 51 -18.45 4.82 9.67
CA SER A 51 -17.83 3.56 9.31
C SER A 51 -17.04 3.70 8.01
N ILE A 52 -15.93 2.98 7.93
CA ILE A 52 -15.13 2.82 6.72
C ILE A 52 -15.15 1.34 6.34
N ASN A 53 -15.78 1.00 5.21
CA ASN A 53 -16.07 -0.38 4.78
C ASN A 53 -16.54 -1.26 5.95
N ASN A 54 -17.59 -0.80 6.65
CA ASN A 54 -18.22 -1.47 7.81
C ASN A 54 -17.36 -1.53 9.09
N GLN A 55 -16.17 -0.93 9.11
CA GLN A 55 -15.40 -0.76 10.34
C GLN A 55 -15.80 0.56 11.01
N LEU A 56 -16.30 0.50 12.25
CA LEU A 56 -16.66 1.68 13.01
C LEU A 56 -15.43 2.53 13.33
N VAL A 57 -15.62 3.84 13.24
CA VAL A 57 -14.58 4.84 13.41
C VAL A 57 -15.14 5.95 14.29
N GLY A 58 -14.57 6.11 15.49
CA GLY A 58 -15.02 7.11 16.46
C GLY A 58 -14.75 8.54 15.96
N LEU A 59 -15.73 9.44 16.13
CA LEU A 59 -15.57 10.85 15.78
C LEU A 59 -14.69 11.59 16.80
N GLY A 60 -13.82 12.48 16.31
CA GLY A 60 -13.14 13.48 17.14
C GLY A 60 -14.09 14.60 17.57
N LEU A 61 -13.71 15.36 18.60
CA LEU A 61 -14.51 16.40 19.26
C LEU A 61 -14.95 17.59 18.37
N ASN A 62 -14.47 17.69 17.13
CA ASN A 62 -14.58 18.89 16.28
C ASN A 62 -15.27 18.66 14.92
N ASP A 63 -16.17 17.68 14.78
CA ASP A 63 -16.85 17.40 13.49
C ASP A 63 -15.86 17.07 12.34
N SER A 64 -14.63 16.70 12.70
CA SER A 64 -13.56 16.27 11.80
C SER A 64 -12.89 15.01 12.32
N PHE A 65 -12.45 14.16 11.40
CA PHE A 65 -11.84 12.88 11.69
C PHE A 65 -10.69 12.62 10.73
N ALA A 66 -9.57 12.10 11.25
CA ALA A 66 -8.45 11.66 10.44
C ALA A 66 -8.08 10.20 10.80
N CYS A 67 -7.75 9.40 9.80
CA CYS A 67 -7.12 8.09 9.98
C CYS A 67 -6.10 7.81 8.86
N ALA A 68 -5.29 6.78 9.03
CA ALA A 68 -4.39 6.31 7.99
C ALA A 68 -5.02 5.16 7.19
N LEU A 69 -4.98 5.27 5.87
CA LEU A 69 -5.33 4.22 4.91
C LEU A 69 -4.08 3.43 4.52
N PHE A 70 -4.09 2.13 4.79
CA PHE A 70 -3.03 1.18 4.44
C PHE A 70 -3.37 0.48 3.13
N LEU A 71 -2.89 1.05 2.03
CA LEU A 71 -3.22 0.64 0.67
C LEU A 71 -2.49 -0.65 0.28
N ARG A 72 -3.20 -1.55 -0.40
CA ARG A 72 -2.63 -2.69 -1.12
C ARG A 72 -2.13 -2.23 -2.49
N ASP A 73 -1.17 -2.94 -3.08
CA ASP A 73 -0.82 -2.72 -4.49
C ASP A 73 -2.06 -2.93 -5.37
N GLY A 74 -2.27 -2.02 -6.32
CA GLY A 74 -3.42 -2.02 -7.22
C GLY A 74 -4.56 -1.11 -6.75
N LYS A 75 -5.78 -1.53 -7.10
CA LYS A 75 -7.00 -0.74 -6.88
C LYS A 75 -7.47 -0.93 -5.44
N ASN A 76 -7.75 0.17 -4.76
CA ASN A 76 -8.29 0.21 -3.40
C ASN A 76 -9.62 0.98 -3.41
N TYR A 77 -10.65 0.40 -2.79
CA TYR A 77 -11.97 1.03 -2.67
C TYR A 77 -12.31 1.32 -1.21
N VAL A 78 -12.54 2.61 -0.92
CA VAL A 78 -12.81 3.09 0.44
C VAL A 78 -14.20 3.72 0.46
N LYS A 79 -15.14 3.07 1.11
CA LYS A 79 -16.51 3.51 1.32
C LYS A 79 -16.64 4.04 2.74
N VAL A 80 -16.96 5.32 2.86
CA VAL A 80 -17.20 6.00 4.12
C VAL A 80 -18.71 6.21 4.25
N SER A 81 -19.30 5.69 5.32
CA SER A 81 -20.73 5.78 5.59
C SER A 81 -20.97 6.40 6.97
N GLY A 82 -21.81 7.43 7.04
CA GLY A 82 -22.31 7.99 8.29
C GLY A 82 -23.61 7.33 8.74
N SER A 83 -23.91 7.39 10.03
CA SER A 83 -25.06 6.72 10.64
C SER A 83 -26.43 7.23 10.18
N LYS A 84 -26.47 8.39 9.49
CA LYS A 84 -27.68 8.98 8.90
C LYS A 84 -27.89 8.63 7.42
N GLY A 85 -27.10 7.71 6.87
CA GLY A 85 -27.26 7.19 5.51
C GLY A 85 -26.36 7.85 4.45
N ASP A 86 -25.69 8.96 4.77
CA ASP A 86 -24.74 9.58 3.85
C ASP A 86 -23.54 8.67 3.59
N THR A 87 -23.28 8.40 2.31
CA THR A 87 -22.16 7.57 1.89
C THR A 87 -21.32 8.26 0.83
N LYS A 88 -20.00 8.19 0.97
CA LYS A 88 -19.01 8.61 -0.02
C LYS A 88 -18.07 7.45 -0.31
N ALA A 89 -17.52 7.43 -1.51
CA ALA A 89 -16.54 6.42 -1.89
C ALA A 89 -15.32 7.07 -2.54
N LEU A 90 -14.15 6.50 -2.25
CA LEU A 90 -12.87 6.82 -2.87
C LEU A 90 -12.36 5.61 -3.63
N ARG A 91 -11.87 5.89 -4.83
CA ARG A 91 -11.13 4.95 -5.65
C ARG A 91 -9.68 5.40 -5.68
N ILE A 92 -8.79 4.57 -5.15
CA ILE A 92 -7.38 4.90 -5.01
C ILE A 92 -6.56 3.82 -5.73
N LEU A 93 -5.75 4.20 -6.69
CA LEU A 93 -4.79 3.30 -7.35
C LEU A 93 -3.42 3.48 -6.69
N LYS A 94 -2.97 2.47 -5.94
CA LYS A 94 -1.61 2.42 -5.40
C LYS A 94 -0.73 1.62 -6.35
N LEU A 95 0.23 2.27 -6.98
CA LEU A 95 1.18 1.58 -7.85
C LEU A 95 2.34 1.04 -7.01
N LYS A 96 2.79 -0.17 -7.33
CA LYS A 96 4.03 -0.74 -6.82
C LYS A 96 5.22 0.01 -7.41
N THR A 97 6.24 0.26 -6.61
CA THR A 97 7.41 1.10 -6.93
C THR A 97 8.67 0.54 -6.30
N PHE A 98 9.83 1.04 -6.71
CA PHE A 98 11.16 0.65 -6.23
C PHE A 98 12.01 1.91 -6.00
N PRO A 99 12.92 1.95 -5.01
CA PRO A 99 13.68 3.15 -4.69
C PRO A 99 14.43 3.75 -5.89
N ASP A 100 15.12 2.91 -6.67
CA ASP A 100 15.88 3.27 -7.88
C ASP A 100 15.02 3.59 -9.11
N ILE A 101 13.70 3.44 -9.01
CA ILE A 101 12.73 3.89 -10.01
C ILE A 101 12.12 5.24 -9.61
N GLU A 102 12.23 5.62 -8.33
CA GLU A 102 11.78 6.92 -7.83
C GLU A 102 12.76 8.04 -8.12
N GLU A 103 14.05 7.72 -8.20
CA GLU A 103 15.14 8.65 -8.50
C GLU A 103 15.02 9.29 -9.89
N LEU A 104 15.48 10.55 -10.00
CA LEU A 104 15.62 11.24 -11.28
C LEU A 104 16.90 10.77 -11.97
N TYR A 105 16.78 10.24 -13.18
CA TYR A 105 17.94 9.94 -14.03
C TYR A 105 18.38 11.20 -14.76
N ASN A 106 19.55 11.76 -14.42
CA ASN A 106 20.07 13.03 -14.95
C ASN A 106 19.07 14.21 -14.85
N GLY A 107 18.41 14.34 -13.69
CA GLY A 107 17.40 15.39 -13.47
C GLY A 107 16.11 15.22 -14.28
N LYS A 108 15.94 14.09 -14.99
CA LYS A 108 14.75 13.76 -15.77
C LYS A 108 14.02 12.56 -15.17
N LYS A 109 12.70 12.51 -15.39
CA LYS A 109 11.90 11.33 -15.05
C LYS A 109 12.44 10.13 -15.82
N PHE A 110 12.76 9.05 -15.11
CA PHE A 110 13.19 7.79 -15.71
C PHE A 110 12.15 7.30 -16.73
N TRP A 111 12.58 7.08 -17.98
CA TRP A 111 11.67 6.79 -19.11
C TRP A 111 10.84 5.51 -18.89
N GLY A 112 11.42 4.53 -18.21
CA GLY A 112 10.78 3.25 -17.93
C GLY A 112 9.89 3.26 -16.70
N LYS A 113 9.80 4.40 -15.97
CA LYS A 113 9.10 4.45 -14.68
C LYS A 113 7.67 3.97 -14.77
N SER A 114 6.87 4.53 -15.69
CA SER A 114 5.45 4.15 -15.84
C SER A 114 5.27 2.69 -16.23
N ILE A 115 6.16 2.16 -17.06
CA ILE A 115 6.16 0.75 -17.49
C ILE A 115 6.44 -0.15 -16.28
N VAL A 116 7.54 0.12 -15.57
CA VAL A 116 7.98 -0.70 -14.43
C VAL A 116 6.92 -0.70 -13.33
N VAL A 117 6.44 0.48 -12.90
CA VAL A 117 5.44 0.54 -11.82
C VAL A 117 4.12 -0.14 -12.23
N SER A 118 3.67 -0.01 -13.48
CA SER A 118 2.43 -0.64 -13.94
C SER A 118 2.57 -2.16 -14.00
N MET A 119 3.64 -2.67 -14.62
CA MET A 119 3.88 -4.10 -14.73
C MET A 119 4.13 -4.75 -13.38
N ALA A 120 4.81 -4.06 -12.46
CA ALA A 120 5.02 -4.54 -11.10
C ALA A 120 3.70 -4.56 -10.31
N THR A 121 2.84 -3.56 -10.50
CA THR A 121 1.49 -3.52 -9.89
C THR A 121 0.60 -4.64 -10.40
N LEU A 122 0.73 -4.99 -11.68
CA LEU A 122 0.02 -6.12 -12.30
C LEU A 122 0.61 -7.50 -11.92
N GLY A 123 1.73 -7.54 -11.17
CA GLY A 123 2.40 -8.77 -10.77
C GLY A 123 3.16 -9.48 -11.89
N TYR A 124 3.40 -8.80 -13.02
CA TYR A 124 4.11 -9.39 -14.16
C TYR A 124 5.62 -9.37 -13.98
N ILE A 125 6.15 -8.36 -13.29
CA ILE A 125 7.58 -8.21 -13.00
C ILE A 125 7.81 -7.99 -11.51
N GLU A 126 9.01 -8.31 -11.04
CA GLU A 126 9.45 -8.16 -9.65
C GLU A 126 10.82 -7.48 -9.56
N GLY A 127 11.11 -6.87 -8.40
CA GLY A 127 12.44 -6.42 -8.04
C GLY A 127 13.24 -7.53 -7.34
N TYR A 128 14.42 -7.18 -6.84
CA TYR A 128 15.24 -8.07 -6.04
C TYR A 128 14.84 -8.04 -4.55
N PRO A 129 15.28 -9.02 -3.74
CA PRO A 129 14.98 -9.07 -2.31
C PRO A 129 15.43 -7.83 -1.51
N ASP A 130 16.45 -7.12 -2.00
CA ASP A 130 16.94 -5.84 -1.47
C ASP A 130 16.01 -4.64 -1.73
N ARG A 131 14.88 -4.87 -2.41
CA ARG A 131 13.82 -3.91 -2.79
C ARG A 131 14.16 -3.03 -3.99
N TYR A 132 15.26 -3.26 -4.70
CA TYR A 132 15.64 -2.51 -5.90
C TYR A 132 15.17 -3.20 -7.19
N PHE A 133 15.04 -2.43 -8.27
CA PHE A 133 14.70 -2.96 -9.60
C PHE A 133 15.92 -3.11 -10.53
N TYR A 134 17.01 -2.42 -10.29
CA TYR A 134 18.20 -2.38 -11.15
C TYR A 134 17.87 -2.26 -12.65
N PRO A 135 17.20 -1.17 -13.08
CA PRO A 135 16.67 -1.05 -14.43
C PRO A 135 17.73 -1.20 -15.53
N THR A 136 18.98 -0.84 -15.24
CA THR A 136 20.10 -0.85 -16.20
C THR A 136 20.89 -2.15 -16.23
N ASN A 137 20.66 -3.07 -15.29
CA ASN A 137 21.34 -4.36 -15.29
C ASN A 137 20.78 -5.24 -16.40
N ALA A 138 21.61 -6.16 -16.91
CA ALA A 138 21.17 -7.20 -17.82
C ALA A 138 20.18 -8.14 -17.12
N ILE A 139 19.19 -8.63 -17.88
CA ILE A 139 18.22 -9.61 -17.38
C ILE A 139 18.72 -11.04 -17.64
N ALA A 140 18.65 -11.89 -16.63
CA ALA A 140 18.93 -13.32 -16.78
C ALA A 140 17.81 -14.02 -17.59
N ARG A 141 18.16 -15.06 -18.35
CA ARG A 141 17.20 -15.83 -19.16
C ARG A 141 16.10 -16.46 -18.31
N GLY A 142 16.42 -17.01 -17.14
CA GLY A 142 15.44 -17.55 -16.19
C GLY A 142 14.46 -16.51 -15.68
N GLU A 143 14.94 -15.29 -15.45
CA GLU A 143 14.10 -14.18 -15.01
C GLU A 143 13.13 -13.76 -16.12
N PHE A 144 13.64 -13.59 -17.35
CA PHE A 144 12.80 -13.27 -18.51
C PHE A 144 11.74 -14.34 -18.76
N ALA A 145 12.10 -15.63 -18.65
CA ALA A 145 11.15 -16.75 -18.76
C ALA A 145 10.02 -16.65 -17.73
N SER A 146 10.37 -16.27 -16.48
CA SER A 146 9.40 -16.08 -15.41
C SER A 146 8.44 -14.92 -15.71
N TRP A 147 8.95 -13.79 -16.18
CA TRP A 147 8.13 -12.64 -16.58
C TRP A 147 7.22 -12.99 -17.76
N LEU A 148 7.75 -13.68 -18.77
CA LEU A 148 7.00 -14.10 -19.93
C LEU A 148 5.83 -15.01 -19.55
N ALA A 149 6.07 -16.02 -18.71
CA ALA A 149 5.04 -16.93 -18.22
C ALA A 149 3.91 -16.19 -17.50
N ARG A 150 4.23 -15.21 -16.64
CA ARG A 150 3.22 -14.39 -15.95
C ARG A 150 2.44 -13.48 -16.90
N VAL A 151 3.14 -12.83 -17.83
CA VAL A 151 2.53 -11.96 -18.85
C VAL A 151 1.55 -12.72 -19.74
N LYS A 152 1.91 -13.94 -20.14
CA LYS A 152 1.04 -14.83 -20.93
C LYS A 152 0.01 -15.59 -20.06
N LYS A 153 -0.02 -15.35 -18.75
CA LYS A 153 -0.89 -16.00 -17.75
C LYS A 153 -0.89 -17.53 -17.91
N MET A 154 0.30 -18.10 -18.09
CA MET A 154 0.46 -19.52 -18.39
C MET A 154 0.11 -20.40 -17.20
N PRO A 155 -0.53 -21.57 -17.41
CA PRO A 155 -0.62 -22.58 -16.38
C PRO A 155 0.79 -23.07 -16.02
N LEU A 156 1.06 -23.22 -14.72
CA LEU A 156 2.33 -23.71 -14.22
C LEU A 156 2.24 -25.22 -13.98
N PRO A 157 3.01 -26.05 -14.71
CA PRO A 157 2.96 -27.50 -14.57
C PRO A 157 3.59 -27.96 -13.25
N ASP A 158 3.16 -29.13 -12.78
CA ASP A 158 3.88 -29.84 -11.72
C ASP A 158 5.14 -30.52 -12.28
N LEU A 159 6.18 -30.57 -11.45
CA LEU A 159 7.50 -31.07 -11.84
C LEU A 159 7.81 -32.34 -11.05
N SER A 160 7.98 -33.45 -11.75
CA SER A 160 8.43 -34.72 -11.17
C SER A 160 9.95 -34.87 -11.15
N LYS A 161 10.64 -34.18 -12.05
CA LYS A 161 12.09 -34.18 -12.24
C LYS A 161 12.60 -32.79 -12.64
N ASP A 162 13.91 -32.61 -12.57
CA ASP A 162 14.58 -31.40 -13.02
C ASP A 162 14.27 -31.09 -14.47
N VAL A 163 14.15 -29.80 -14.78
CA VAL A 163 13.80 -29.33 -16.13
C VAL A 163 15.02 -29.36 -17.03
N PHE A 164 16.16 -28.94 -16.46
CA PHE A 164 17.52 -29.02 -17.00
C PHE A 164 18.48 -29.24 -15.82
N TYR A 165 19.75 -29.56 -16.10
CA TYR A 165 20.77 -29.68 -15.05
C TYR A 165 20.90 -28.40 -14.22
N ASP A 166 20.88 -27.25 -14.87
CA ASP A 166 20.92 -25.92 -14.26
C ASP A 166 19.55 -25.39 -13.83
N VAL A 167 18.48 -26.19 -13.97
CA VAL A 167 17.12 -25.83 -13.51
C VAL A 167 16.52 -27.00 -12.71
N PRO A 168 16.96 -27.20 -11.45
CA PRO A 168 16.37 -28.17 -10.54
C PRO A 168 14.87 -27.92 -10.34
N LYS A 169 14.08 -28.97 -10.12
CA LYS A 169 12.62 -28.83 -10.00
C LYS A 169 12.18 -27.98 -8.80
N GLU A 170 13.00 -27.91 -7.75
CA GLU A 170 12.80 -27.10 -6.55
C GLU A 170 13.15 -25.63 -6.78
N HIS A 171 13.87 -25.29 -7.87
CA HIS A 171 14.20 -23.92 -8.17
C HIS A 171 12.91 -23.12 -8.43
N TRP A 172 12.77 -21.96 -7.80
CA TRP A 172 11.53 -21.17 -7.81
C TRP A 172 11.08 -20.72 -9.21
N ARG A 173 11.99 -20.69 -10.18
CA ARG A 173 11.70 -20.40 -11.60
C ARG A 173 11.36 -21.64 -12.43
N ALA A 174 11.60 -22.86 -11.94
CA ALA A 174 11.54 -24.09 -12.73
C ALA A 174 10.18 -24.29 -13.40
N LYS A 175 9.08 -24.06 -12.67
CA LYS A 175 7.73 -24.19 -13.24
C LYS A 175 7.46 -23.18 -14.37
N HIS A 176 7.94 -21.95 -14.22
CA HIS A 176 7.78 -20.92 -15.25
C HIS A 176 8.60 -21.25 -16.50
N ILE A 177 9.86 -21.69 -16.29
CA ILE A 177 10.75 -22.12 -17.37
C ILE A 177 10.14 -23.31 -18.12
N LYS A 178 9.64 -24.31 -17.39
CA LYS A 178 8.96 -25.47 -17.98
C LYS A 178 7.77 -25.05 -18.85
N ALA A 179 6.94 -24.13 -18.36
CA ALA A 179 5.78 -23.63 -19.10
C ALA A 179 6.18 -22.97 -20.44
N VAL A 180 7.18 -22.07 -20.44
CA VAL A 180 7.60 -21.38 -21.68
C VAL A 180 8.28 -22.31 -22.69
N LEU A 181 8.91 -23.40 -22.23
CA LEU A 181 9.47 -24.45 -23.09
C LEU A 181 8.36 -25.27 -23.76
N GLU A 182 7.35 -25.69 -23.00
CA GLU A 182 6.23 -26.48 -23.54
C GLU A 182 5.38 -25.70 -24.53
N ALA A 183 5.28 -24.37 -24.35
CA ALA A 183 4.65 -23.49 -25.33
C ALA A 183 5.54 -23.16 -26.54
N GLY A 184 6.80 -23.61 -26.56
CA GLY A 184 7.74 -23.36 -27.66
C GLY A 184 8.20 -21.90 -27.77
N TYR A 185 8.07 -21.11 -26.70
CA TYR A 185 8.49 -19.70 -26.71
C TYR A 185 9.99 -19.53 -26.48
N MET A 186 10.58 -20.43 -25.69
CA MET A 186 12.01 -20.48 -25.40
C MET A 186 12.54 -21.89 -25.60
N THR A 187 13.86 -22.03 -25.72
CA THR A 187 14.58 -23.30 -25.78
C THR A 187 15.80 -23.25 -24.86
N GLY A 188 16.35 -24.41 -24.50
CA GLY A 188 17.66 -24.49 -23.86
C GLY A 188 18.78 -24.00 -24.77
N ILE A 189 19.93 -23.66 -24.18
CA ILE A 189 21.17 -23.32 -24.91
C ILE A 189 21.93 -24.59 -25.34
N SER A 190 21.63 -25.73 -24.71
CA SER A 190 22.11 -27.06 -25.07
C SER A 190 21.04 -28.10 -24.72
N ALA A 191 21.32 -29.38 -24.95
CA ALA A 191 20.42 -30.47 -24.55
C ALA A 191 20.18 -30.51 -23.04
N ASP A 192 21.21 -30.19 -22.25
CA ASP A 192 21.20 -30.37 -20.80
C ASP A 192 21.11 -29.07 -19.98
N ASN A 193 21.26 -27.90 -20.62
CA ASN A 193 21.26 -26.60 -19.93
C ASN A 193 20.32 -25.58 -20.56
N PHE A 194 19.62 -24.84 -19.69
CA PHE A 194 18.78 -23.70 -20.07
C PHE A 194 19.57 -22.39 -20.23
N GLY A 195 20.67 -22.26 -19.48
CA GLY A 195 21.36 -21.01 -19.23
C GLY A 195 20.60 -20.17 -18.20
N LEU A 196 20.24 -20.75 -17.04
CA LEU A 196 19.36 -20.13 -16.04
C LEU A 196 19.76 -18.70 -15.67
N ASP A 197 21.05 -18.49 -15.42
CA ASP A 197 21.63 -17.23 -14.96
C ASP A 197 22.39 -16.47 -16.07
N ASP A 198 22.47 -17.06 -17.27
CA ASP A 198 23.05 -16.37 -18.43
C ASP A 198 22.20 -15.18 -18.84
N PHE A 199 22.84 -14.11 -19.32
CA PHE A 199 22.14 -12.91 -19.76
C PHE A 199 21.47 -13.11 -21.12
N LEU A 200 20.24 -12.61 -21.24
CA LEU A 200 19.46 -12.69 -22.48
C LEU A 200 19.90 -11.60 -23.46
N LEU A 201 20.11 -11.97 -24.72
CA LEU A 201 20.50 -11.01 -25.77
C LEU A 201 19.27 -10.40 -26.45
N ARG A 202 19.42 -9.18 -27.00
CA ARG A 202 18.30 -8.46 -27.63
C ARG A 202 17.66 -9.22 -28.79
N ARG A 203 18.49 -9.85 -29.64
CA ARG A 203 18.00 -10.69 -30.76
C ARG A 203 17.16 -11.88 -30.30
N GLU A 204 17.53 -12.50 -29.18
CA GLU A 204 16.81 -13.64 -28.62
C GLU A 204 15.46 -13.19 -28.07
N ALA A 205 15.44 -12.07 -27.33
CA ALA A 205 14.21 -11.50 -26.79
C ALA A 205 13.20 -11.12 -27.89
N ALA A 206 13.67 -10.59 -29.03
CA ALA A 206 12.81 -10.32 -30.18
C ALA A 206 12.18 -11.60 -30.74
N LYS A 207 12.97 -12.66 -30.93
CA LYS A 207 12.47 -13.98 -31.37
C LYS A 207 11.43 -14.51 -30.40
N ILE A 208 11.72 -14.53 -29.10
CA ILE A 208 10.81 -15.02 -28.07
C ILE A 208 9.50 -14.22 -28.08
N ALA A 209 9.58 -12.90 -28.20
CA ALA A 209 8.39 -12.04 -28.20
C ALA A 209 7.50 -12.26 -29.43
N VAL A 210 8.08 -12.47 -30.61
CA VAL A 210 7.34 -12.79 -31.84
C VAL A 210 6.64 -14.14 -31.74
N LEU A 211 7.34 -15.16 -31.21
CA LEU A 211 6.76 -16.49 -30.99
C LEU A 211 5.63 -16.42 -29.96
N ALA A 212 5.83 -15.70 -28.85
CA ALA A 212 4.84 -15.57 -27.78
C ALA A 212 3.58 -14.81 -28.21
N GLU A 213 3.69 -13.80 -29.07
CA GLU A 213 2.53 -13.09 -29.63
C GLU A 213 1.93 -13.79 -30.86
N GLY A 214 2.57 -14.86 -31.36
CA GLY A 214 2.07 -15.66 -32.48
C GLY A 214 2.04 -14.89 -33.80
N PHE A 215 2.97 -13.96 -34.01
CA PHE A 215 2.99 -13.17 -35.24
C PHE A 215 3.57 -13.97 -36.42
N PRO A 216 2.96 -13.88 -37.61
CA PRO A 216 3.57 -14.40 -38.82
C PRO A 216 4.88 -13.65 -39.10
N LEU A 217 5.89 -14.36 -39.60
CA LEU A 217 7.17 -13.74 -39.92
C LEU A 217 7.00 -12.79 -41.10
N HIS A 218 7.40 -11.53 -40.90
CA HIS A 218 7.50 -10.54 -41.95
C HIS A 218 8.76 -10.78 -42.80
N GLU A 219 8.66 -10.42 -44.07
CA GLU A 219 9.83 -10.38 -44.94
C GLU A 219 10.89 -9.42 -44.40
N PHE A 220 12.14 -9.77 -44.63
CA PHE A 220 13.29 -8.97 -44.24
C PHE A 220 13.21 -7.57 -44.87
N GLN A 221 13.41 -6.53 -44.05
CA GLN A 221 13.54 -5.15 -44.51
C GLN A 221 14.81 -4.55 -43.90
N PRO A 222 15.81 -4.09 -44.67
CA PRO A 222 17.09 -3.64 -44.14
C PRO A 222 17.01 -2.25 -43.48
N VAL A 223 16.21 -2.12 -42.41
CA VAL A 223 16.05 -0.87 -41.65
C VAL A 223 17.23 -0.64 -40.72
N PHE A 224 17.71 -1.70 -40.07
CA PHE A 224 18.84 -1.68 -39.14
C PHE A 224 20.13 -2.08 -39.86
N VAL A 225 21.18 -1.26 -39.72
CA VAL A 225 22.47 -1.43 -40.42
C VAL A 225 23.33 -2.55 -39.87
N ASP A 226 23.05 -2.99 -38.65
CA ASP A 226 23.80 -3.97 -37.86
C ASP A 226 23.07 -5.32 -37.73
N VAL A 227 22.03 -5.55 -38.54
CA VAL A 227 21.32 -6.83 -38.61
C VAL A 227 21.61 -7.46 -39.96
N ALA A 228 22.46 -8.49 -39.97
CA ALA A 228 22.81 -9.23 -41.17
C ALA A 228 21.60 -9.96 -41.74
N ALA A 229 21.42 -9.91 -43.06
CA ALA A 229 20.24 -10.47 -43.75
C ALA A 229 20.14 -12.00 -43.65
N ASP A 230 21.28 -12.67 -43.55
CA ASP A 230 21.43 -14.12 -43.38
C ASP A 230 21.37 -14.58 -41.92
N SER A 231 21.24 -13.65 -40.96
CA SER A 231 21.07 -14.01 -39.55
C SER A 231 19.73 -14.73 -39.34
N GLN A 232 19.77 -15.86 -38.63
CA GLN A 232 18.57 -16.60 -38.20
C GLN A 232 17.60 -15.77 -37.34
N TYR A 233 18.03 -14.62 -36.80
CA TYR A 233 17.20 -13.71 -36.01
C TYR A 233 16.63 -12.54 -36.82
N ALA A 234 17.08 -12.33 -38.06
CA ALA A 234 16.74 -11.13 -38.83
C ALA A 234 15.22 -10.99 -39.03
N GLN A 235 14.54 -12.04 -39.52
CA GLN A 235 13.09 -12.02 -39.71
C GLN A 235 12.32 -11.76 -38.41
N TYR A 236 12.78 -12.33 -37.29
CA TYR A 236 12.15 -12.09 -35.99
C TYR A 236 12.32 -10.63 -35.52
N ILE A 237 13.51 -10.05 -35.68
CA ILE A 237 13.76 -8.66 -35.32
C ILE A 237 12.86 -7.71 -36.13
N TYR A 238 12.76 -7.91 -37.44
CA TYR A 238 11.89 -7.06 -38.27
C TYR A 238 10.41 -7.31 -38.05
N THR A 239 10.00 -8.55 -37.75
CA THR A 239 8.63 -8.85 -37.33
C THR A 239 8.28 -8.13 -36.03
N ALA A 240 9.17 -8.18 -35.04
CA ALA A 240 9.00 -7.47 -33.78
C ALA A 240 8.93 -5.95 -34.00
N PHE A 241 9.76 -5.41 -34.90
CA PHE A 241 9.76 -3.99 -35.24
C PHE A 241 8.47 -3.56 -35.94
N ALA A 242 8.04 -4.30 -36.97
CA ALA A 242 6.82 -4.04 -37.72
C ALA A 242 5.56 -4.07 -36.83
N ASN A 243 5.55 -4.93 -35.81
CA ASN A 243 4.47 -5.03 -34.82
C ASN A 243 4.64 -4.11 -33.61
N GLY A 244 5.67 -3.24 -33.61
CA GLY A 244 5.90 -2.26 -32.56
C GLY A 244 6.26 -2.86 -31.19
N LEU A 245 6.84 -4.07 -31.17
CA LEU A 245 7.40 -4.69 -29.96
C LEU A 245 8.78 -4.11 -29.62
N VAL A 246 9.56 -3.75 -30.64
CA VAL A 246 10.90 -3.15 -30.51
C VAL A 246 11.03 -1.90 -31.38
N GLU A 247 11.95 -1.00 -31.03
CA GLU A 247 12.19 0.27 -31.75
C GLU A 247 13.64 0.43 -32.28
N GLY A 248 14.53 -0.52 -32.01
CA GLY A 248 15.98 -0.38 -32.21
C GLY A 248 16.71 0.20 -31.00
N VAL A 249 17.94 0.71 -31.19
CA VAL A 249 18.71 1.44 -30.18
C VAL A 249 18.02 2.77 -29.86
N SER A 250 17.52 3.45 -30.90
CA SER A 250 16.61 4.59 -30.78
C SER A 250 15.90 4.82 -32.11
N ARG A 251 14.84 5.63 -32.10
CA ARG A 251 14.13 6.03 -33.33
C ARG A 251 14.99 6.83 -34.32
N LYS A 252 16.11 7.39 -33.88
CA LYS A 252 17.02 8.22 -34.70
C LYS A 252 18.20 7.44 -35.26
N ILE A 253 18.55 6.33 -34.61
CA ILE A 253 19.72 5.52 -34.97
C ILE A 253 19.19 4.26 -35.64
N LYS A 254 19.57 4.06 -36.90
CA LYS A 254 19.22 2.88 -37.69
C LYS A 254 20.04 1.65 -37.27
N ALA A 255 20.12 1.37 -35.97
CA ALA A 255 20.83 0.22 -35.40
C ALA A 255 19.92 -0.48 -34.39
N TYR A 256 20.03 -1.80 -34.29
CA TYR A 256 19.27 -2.63 -33.37
C TYR A 256 20.08 -3.08 -32.16
N ASP A 257 21.38 -3.26 -32.35
CA ASP A 257 22.36 -3.83 -31.41
C ASP A 257 21.94 -5.24 -30.97
N PRO A 258 21.95 -6.24 -31.89
CA PRO A 258 21.38 -7.56 -31.65
C PRO A 258 22.12 -8.37 -30.59
N ASP A 259 23.42 -8.09 -30.41
CA ASP A 259 24.34 -8.90 -29.61
C ASP A 259 24.61 -8.34 -28.23
N ARG A 260 24.05 -7.17 -27.91
CA ARG A 260 24.06 -6.65 -26.54
C ARG A 260 23.04 -7.36 -25.66
N GLU A 261 23.44 -7.55 -24.41
CA GLU A 261 22.58 -7.98 -23.31
C GLU A 261 21.38 -7.04 -23.14
N LEU A 262 20.19 -7.63 -22.99
CA LEU A 262 18.95 -6.92 -22.75
C LEU A 262 18.88 -6.45 -21.31
N ARG A 263 18.61 -5.16 -21.09
CA ARG A 263 18.45 -4.62 -19.74
C ARG A 263 17.08 -4.97 -19.16
N ARG A 264 16.96 -5.06 -17.83
CA ARG A 264 15.68 -5.36 -17.13
C ARG A 264 14.55 -4.40 -17.54
N VAL A 265 14.83 -3.10 -17.63
CA VAL A 265 13.81 -2.13 -18.08
C VAL A 265 13.41 -2.33 -19.55
N GLU A 266 14.34 -2.77 -20.40
CA GLU A 266 14.07 -3.02 -21.83
C GLU A 266 13.23 -4.28 -22.00
N ALA A 267 13.48 -5.32 -21.19
CA ALA A 267 12.65 -6.50 -21.10
C ALA A 267 11.21 -6.16 -20.64
N ALA A 268 11.07 -5.35 -19.59
CA ALA A 268 9.76 -4.88 -19.15
C ALA A 268 9.05 -4.07 -20.26
N ALA A 269 9.76 -3.18 -20.96
CA ALA A 269 9.18 -2.42 -22.06
C ALA A 269 8.73 -3.31 -23.23
N LEU A 270 9.53 -4.32 -23.60
CA LEU A 270 9.18 -5.31 -24.62
C LEU A 270 7.89 -6.06 -24.25
N LEU A 271 7.84 -6.64 -23.04
CA LEU A 271 6.69 -7.41 -22.58
C LEU A 271 5.44 -6.53 -22.37
N SER A 272 5.60 -5.27 -21.94
CA SER A 272 4.48 -4.33 -21.81
C SER A 272 3.77 -4.05 -23.13
N ARG A 273 4.44 -4.30 -24.25
CA ARG A 273 3.88 -4.04 -25.59
C ARG A 273 2.98 -5.17 -26.10
N PHE A 274 2.96 -6.31 -25.42
CA PHE A 274 2.09 -7.44 -25.76
C PHE A 274 0.63 -6.99 -25.67
N LYS A 275 -0.20 -7.49 -26.59
CA LYS A 275 -1.60 -7.04 -26.74
C LYS A 275 -2.37 -7.15 -25.42
N GLN A 276 -2.24 -8.28 -24.74
CA GLN A 276 -2.91 -8.54 -23.47
C GLN A 276 -2.40 -7.61 -22.36
N VAL A 277 -1.10 -7.36 -22.26
CA VAL A 277 -0.53 -6.50 -21.22
C VAL A 277 -0.96 -5.05 -21.42
N LYS A 278 -0.97 -4.55 -22.67
CA LYS A 278 -1.52 -3.22 -22.99
C LYS A 278 -2.96 -3.07 -22.49
N GLN A 279 -3.81 -4.08 -22.71
CA GLN A 279 -5.21 -4.06 -22.24
C GLN A 279 -5.31 -4.04 -20.71
N GLU A 280 -4.50 -4.85 -20.02
CA GLU A 280 -4.50 -4.91 -18.56
C GLU A 280 -3.96 -3.62 -17.94
N MET A 281 -2.95 -2.99 -18.55
CA MET A 281 -2.48 -1.65 -18.15
C MET A 281 -3.57 -0.60 -18.34
N VAL A 282 -4.31 -0.61 -19.46
CA VAL A 282 -5.47 0.30 -19.65
C VAL A 282 -6.53 0.06 -18.57
N ARG A 283 -6.83 -1.20 -18.25
CA ARG A 283 -7.78 -1.57 -17.18
C ARG A 283 -7.29 -1.11 -15.81
N LEU A 284 -6.00 -1.21 -15.51
CA LEU A 284 -5.40 -0.77 -14.24
C LEU A 284 -5.73 0.70 -13.95
N TYR A 285 -5.58 1.56 -14.97
CA TYR A 285 -5.85 3.01 -14.85
C TYR A 285 -7.33 3.39 -15.05
N ASN A 286 -8.22 2.44 -15.34
CA ASN A 286 -9.65 2.71 -15.47
C ASN A 286 -10.34 2.78 -14.09
N PHE A 287 -10.68 4.00 -13.66
CA PHE A 287 -11.38 4.27 -12.40
C PHE A 287 -12.86 3.88 -12.38
N ASN A 288 -13.44 3.49 -13.51
CA ASN A 288 -14.84 3.09 -13.58
C ASN A 288 -15.03 1.56 -13.49
N GLN A 289 -13.95 0.79 -13.31
CA GLN A 289 -13.98 -0.67 -13.27
C GLN A 289 -13.03 -1.21 -12.19
N GLY A 290 -13.35 -2.37 -11.61
CA GLY A 290 -12.44 -3.10 -10.70
C GLY A 290 -12.25 -2.45 -9.32
N TYR A 291 -13.15 -1.57 -8.89
CA TYR A 291 -13.22 -1.04 -7.53
C TYR A 291 -14.45 -1.62 -6.85
N ASN A 292 -14.24 -2.42 -5.81
CA ASN A 292 -15.28 -3.10 -5.04
C ASN A 292 -14.84 -3.24 -3.56
N GLU A 293 -15.75 -3.65 -2.67
CA GLU A 293 -15.45 -3.76 -1.24
C GLU A 293 -14.43 -4.88 -0.90
N GLU A 294 -14.19 -5.86 -1.78
CA GLU A 294 -13.14 -6.87 -1.62
C GLU A 294 -11.73 -6.27 -1.74
N ASN A 295 -11.61 -5.20 -2.54
CA ASN A 295 -10.42 -4.40 -2.73
C ASN A 295 -10.22 -3.37 -1.60
N PHE A 296 -10.71 -3.67 -0.40
CA PHE A 296 -10.56 -2.80 0.75
C PHE A 296 -9.11 -2.75 1.25
N CYS A 297 -8.62 -1.52 1.43
CA CYS A 297 -7.39 -1.25 2.17
C CYS A 297 -7.62 -1.48 3.67
N ARG A 298 -6.56 -1.61 4.48
CA ARG A 298 -6.75 -1.57 5.94
C ARG A 298 -6.83 -0.10 6.40
N VAL A 299 -7.42 0.16 7.55
CA VAL A 299 -7.36 1.47 8.21
C VAL A 299 -6.63 1.34 9.54
N ASN A 300 -5.90 2.40 9.91
CA ASN A 300 -5.33 2.58 11.24
C ASN A 300 -6.00 3.78 11.89
N ILE A 301 -6.63 3.54 13.03
CA ILE A 301 -7.26 4.53 13.90
C ILE A 301 -6.31 4.70 15.10
N ALA A 302 -6.33 5.84 15.78
CA ALA A 302 -5.52 6.00 16.98
C ALA A 302 -5.98 5.02 18.11
N PRO A 303 -5.09 4.64 19.04
CA PRO A 303 -5.44 3.72 20.13
C PRO A 303 -6.59 4.23 21.00
N GLY A 304 -7.63 3.41 21.18
CA GLY A 304 -8.77 3.79 22.02
C GLY A 304 -8.42 3.74 23.51
N ILE A 305 -8.65 4.82 24.25
CA ILE A 305 -8.48 4.88 25.71
C ILE A 305 -9.84 4.61 26.37
N LEU A 306 -9.93 3.56 27.19
CA LEU A 306 -11.15 3.23 27.94
C LEU A 306 -11.26 4.00 29.24
N SER A 307 -10.15 4.15 29.97
CA SER A 307 -10.14 4.87 31.24
C SER A 307 -8.75 5.44 31.56
N PHE A 308 -8.72 6.56 32.29
CA PHE A 308 -7.50 7.11 32.87
C PHE A 308 -7.76 7.58 34.31
N ALA A 309 -7.20 6.85 35.27
CA ALA A 309 -7.49 7.00 36.69
C ALA A 309 -6.22 7.31 37.50
N VAL A 310 -6.40 8.11 38.54
CA VAL A 310 -5.36 8.44 39.53
C VAL A 310 -5.82 8.05 40.93
N LYS A 311 -4.90 7.51 41.74
CA LYS A 311 -5.10 7.18 43.16
C LYS A 311 -3.88 7.57 44.01
N PRO A 312 -4.07 8.21 45.18
CA PRO A 312 -5.33 8.78 45.67
C PRO A 312 -5.77 10.00 44.84
N LYS A 313 -7.06 10.37 44.92
CA LYS A 313 -7.58 11.56 44.22
C LYS A 313 -7.23 12.88 44.93
N GLU A 314 -6.85 12.82 46.20
CA GLU A 314 -6.43 13.96 46.99
C GLU A 314 -5.10 13.65 47.71
N ILE A 315 -4.19 14.62 47.73
CA ILE A 315 -2.90 14.58 48.46
C ILE A 315 -2.64 15.93 49.14
N GLU A 316 -1.73 15.97 50.11
CA GLU A 316 -1.43 17.18 50.88
C GLU A 316 -0.18 17.92 50.35
N VAL A 317 -0.22 19.26 50.37
CA VAL A 317 0.95 20.11 50.06
C VAL A 317 2.11 19.77 50.99
N GLY A 318 3.32 19.69 50.44
CA GLY A 318 4.55 19.49 51.23
C GLY A 318 4.74 18.08 51.79
N LYS A 319 3.77 17.17 51.63
CA LYS A 319 3.90 15.77 52.02
C LYS A 319 4.27 14.88 50.84
N LYS A 320 5.34 14.09 51.00
CA LYS A 320 5.72 13.06 50.03
C LYS A 320 4.61 12.01 49.94
N SER A 321 4.01 11.89 48.76
CA SER A 321 2.88 10.99 48.50
C SER A 321 3.20 10.05 47.35
N VAL A 322 2.80 8.78 47.47
CA VAL A 322 2.84 7.81 46.37
C VAL A 322 1.54 7.91 45.59
N ILE A 323 1.66 8.24 44.31
CA ILE A 323 0.54 8.43 43.38
C ILE A 323 0.62 7.33 42.34
N ARG A 324 -0.50 6.63 42.14
CA ARG A 324 -0.66 5.63 41.10
C ARG A 324 -1.53 6.17 39.98
N PHE A 325 -1.03 6.08 38.77
CA PHE A 325 -1.76 6.32 37.53
C PHE A 325 -1.99 5.00 36.81
N ASN A 326 -3.22 4.77 36.36
CA ASN A 326 -3.60 3.63 35.54
C ASN A 326 -4.35 4.15 34.31
N LEU A 327 -3.89 3.74 33.13
CA LEU A 327 -4.52 4.03 31.85
C LEU A 327 -4.85 2.71 31.16
N GLU A 328 -6.14 2.49 30.92
CA GLU A 328 -6.66 1.28 30.28
C GLU A 328 -6.96 1.56 28.81
N LEU A 329 -6.44 0.70 27.94
CA LEU A 329 -6.69 0.77 26.50
C LEU A 329 -7.76 -0.22 26.07
N SER A 330 -8.44 0.11 24.97
CA SER A 330 -9.41 -0.78 24.33
C SER A 330 -8.70 -2.03 23.82
N PRO A 331 -9.20 -3.25 24.12
CA PRO A 331 -8.64 -4.49 23.60
C PRO A 331 -8.63 -4.48 22.07
N ARG A 332 -7.43 -4.62 21.47
CA ARG A 332 -7.14 -4.69 20.02
C ARG A 332 -8.22 -4.07 19.11
N GLY A 333 -8.10 -2.76 18.89
CA GLY A 333 -8.83 -2.05 17.84
C GLY A 333 -8.14 -2.14 16.47
N ASN A 334 -8.62 -1.38 15.49
CA ASN A 334 -7.95 -1.19 14.20
C ASN A 334 -6.77 -0.21 14.34
N PHE A 335 -5.82 -0.51 15.23
CA PHE A 335 -4.62 0.30 15.45
C PHE A 335 -3.35 -0.56 15.45
N PHE A 336 -2.21 0.00 15.05
CA PHE A 336 -0.90 -0.66 15.14
C PHE A 336 -0.49 -0.82 16.61
N PRO A 337 0.48 -1.70 16.95
CA PRO A 337 0.90 -1.85 18.34
C PRO A 337 1.22 -0.51 19.01
N VAL A 338 0.91 -0.40 20.30
CA VAL A 338 1.24 0.81 21.08
C VAL A 338 2.75 0.90 21.20
N SER A 339 3.31 2.04 20.79
CA SER A 339 4.72 2.36 20.89
C SER A 339 5.07 2.89 22.27
N LYS A 340 4.28 3.84 22.79
CA LYS A 340 4.50 4.46 24.11
C LYS A 340 3.21 5.04 24.69
N VAL A 341 3.15 5.08 26.02
CA VAL A 341 2.10 5.77 26.79
C VAL A 341 2.78 6.78 27.70
N LEU A 342 2.54 8.06 27.45
CA LEU A 342 3.19 9.18 28.13
C LEU A 342 2.20 9.90 29.05
N ILE A 343 2.69 10.43 30.18
CA ILE A 343 1.95 11.28 31.12
C ILE A 343 2.73 12.56 31.43
N ASP A 344 2.03 13.69 31.45
CA ASP A 344 2.59 14.98 31.85
C ASP A 344 2.40 15.22 33.35
N LEU A 345 3.46 15.03 34.14
CA LEU A 345 3.45 15.27 35.59
C LEU A 345 3.85 16.70 35.97
N SER A 346 4.12 17.59 35.00
CA SER A 346 4.49 18.98 35.29
C SER A 346 3.46 19.74 36.14
N PRO A 347 2.13 19.50 36.05
CA PRO A 347 1.14 20.13 36.94
C PRO A 347 1.33 19.76 38.42
N LEU A 348 1.99 18.64 38.71
CA LEU A 348 2.29 18.17 40.06
C LEU A 348 3.73 18.50 40.50
N GLY A 349 4.48 19.27 39.71
CA GLY A 349 5.90 19.56 39.92
C GLY A 349 6.85 18.44 39.47
N GLY A 350 6.36 17.50 38.65
CA GLY A 350 7.15 16.43 38.06
C GLY A 350 7.70 16.76 36.67
N LEU A 351 8.20 15.73 35.98
CA LEU A 351 8.67 15.83 34.59
C LEU A 351 7.51 15.72 33.59
N PRO A 352 7.60 16.37 32.42
CA PRO A 352 6.74 16.04 31.28
C PRO A 352 7.13 14.69 30.68
N ASP A 353 6.23 14.09 29.90
CA ASP A 353 6.47 12.90 29.06
C ASP A 353 7.04 11.67 29.80
N VAL A 354 6.54 11.39 31.00
CA VAL A 354 6.93 10.19 31.75
C VAL A 354 6.19 8.98 31.20
N GLU A 355 6.84 7.82 31.08
CA GLU A 355 6.22 6.62 30.51
C GLU A 355 5.40 5.83 31.54
N LEU A 356 4.25 5.30 31.12
CA LEU A 356 3.48 4.26 31.82
C LEU A 356 3.79 2.90 31.19
N TYR A 357 3.69 1.83 31.98
CA TYR A 357 4.14 0.50 31.58
C TYR A 357 3.04 -0.56 31.74
N ASP A 358 2.97 -1.51 30.80
CA ASP A 358 2.11 -2.72 30.80
C ASP A 358 3.01 -3.98 30.77
N ASP A 359 4.03 -4.00 31.63
CA ASP A 359 5.10 -5.00 31.62
C ASP A 359 5.28 -5.75 32.95
N GLY A 360 4.35 -5.54 33.90
CA GLY A 360 4.41 -6.04 35.26
C GLY A 360 5.31 -5.23 36.20
N THR A 361 5.80 -4.06 35.77
CA THR A 361 6.65 -3.16 36.56
C THR A 361 5.95 -1.83 36.85
N ASN A 362 6.61 -0.93 37.60
CA ASN A 362 6.13 0.44 37.83
C ASN A 362 4.71 0.56 38.40
N GLY A 363 4.19 -0.48 39.06
CA GLY A 363 2.83 -0.49 39.62
C GLY A 363 1.79 -1.20 38.76
N ASP A 364 2.17 -1.67 37.59
CA ASP A 364 1.41 -2.61 36.78
C ASP A 364 1.35 -3.98 37.47
N LYS A 365 0.18 -4.62 37.39
CA LYS A 365 -0.11 -5.90 38.04
C LYS A 365 -0.02 -7.08 37.09
N VAL A 366 -0.44 -6.92 35.85
CA VAL A 366 -0.59 -8.03 34.90
C VAL A 366 -0.05 -7.58 33.56
N LYS A 367 1.16 -8.03 33.25
CA LYS A 367 1.81 -7.76 31.98
C LYS A 367 0.93 -8.15 30.78
N GLY A 368 0.74 -7.20 29.87
CA GLY A 368 0.05 -7.37 28.60
C GLY A 368 -1.48 -7.39 28.72
N ASP A 369 -2.03 -6.89 29.84
CA ASP A 369 -3.49 -6.79 30.03
C ASP A 369 -4.07 -5.49 29.47
N SER A 370 -3.24 -4.65 28.82
CA SER A 370 -3.60 -3.34 28.28
C SER A 370 -3.88 -2.27 29.35
N ILE A 371 -3.41 -2.48 30.59
CA ILE A 371 -3.47 -1.50 31.68
C ILE A 371 -2.06 -0.96 31.95
N TYR A 372 -1.77 0.18 31.34
CA TYR A 372 -0.52 0.90 31.54
C TYR A 372 -0.54 1.59 32.90
N SER A 373 0.50 1.39 33.70
CA SER A 373 0.56 1.88 35.07
C SER A 373 1.86 2.61 35.39
N LEU A 374 1.78 3.58 36.31
CA LEU A 374 2.92 4.28 36.89
C LEU A 374 2.67 4.61 38.37
N ASN A 375 3.57 4.17 39.24
CA ASN A 375 3.70 4.64 40.61
C ASN A 375 4.81 5.69 40.68
N VAL A 376 4.46 6.91 41.09
CA VAL A 376 5.42 7.99 41.28
C VAL A 376 5.34 8.55 42.70
N SER A 377 6.47 8.94 43.26
CA SER A 377 6.53 9.65 44.54
C SER A 377 6.81 11.12 44.30
N LEU A 378 5.87 12.00 44.65
CA LEU A 378 6.01 13.45 44.48
C LEU A 378 5.77 14.18 45.80
N THR A 379 6.33 15.38 45.91
CA THR A 379 6.07 16.31 47.03
C THR A 379 5.52 17.59 46.44
N PRO A 380 4.18 17.77 46.38
CA PRO A 380 3.58 18.91 45.71
C PRO A 380 3.85 20.22 46.47
N GLU A 381 4.21 21.27 45.74
CA GLU A 381 4.52 22.59 46.33
C GLU A 381 3.32 23.54 46.36
N LYS A 382 2.32 23.31 45.49
CA LYS A 382 1.19 24.23 45.29
C LYS A 382 -0.14 23.50 45.47
N LYS A 383 -1.03 24.08 46.27
CA LYS A 383 -2.43 23.63 46.38
C LYS A 383 -3.19 23.90 45.09
N GLY A 384 -4.19 23.08 44.78
CA GLY A 384 -5.07 23.32 43.63
C GLY A 384 -5.67 22.05 43.04
N GLN A 385 -6.60 22.24 42.10
CA GLN A 385 -7.04 21.18 41.21
C GLN A 385 -6.06 21.09 40.05
N ASN A 386 -5.48 19.91 39.81
CA ASN A 386 -4.53 19.70 38.71
C ASN A 386 -5.16 18.74 37.70
N ILE A 387 -5.09 19.13 36.42
CA ILE A 387 -5.46 18.28 35.30
C ILE A 387 -4.17 17.66 34.78
N ILE A 388 -4.15 16.33 34.70
CA ILE A 388 -3.03 15.55 34.22
C ILE A 388 -3.40 14.96 32.88
N ASN A 389 -2.56 15.15 31.88
CA ASN A 389 -2.77 14.67 30.52
C ASN A 389 -1.93 13.40 30.30
N ALA A 390 -2.51 12.44 29.58
CA ALA A 390 -1.80 11.29 29.05
C ALA A 390 -1.96 11.23 27.53
N THR A 391 -0.91 10.78 26.85
CA THR A 391 -0.84 10.60 25.39
C THR A 391 -0.42 9.17 25.08
N VAL A 392 -1.21 8.48 24.29
CA VAL A 392 -0.94 7.12 23.80
C VAL A 392 -0.55 7.22 22.35
N VAL A 393 0.57 6.64 21.96
CA VAL A 393 1.11 6.71 20.60
C VAL A 393 1.31 5.29 20.07
N ASP A 394 0.79 4.99 18.89
CA ASP A 394 1.08 3.73 18.20
C ASP A 394 2.43 3.75 17.46
N GLU A 395 2.87 2.60 16.94
CA GLU A 395 4.11 2.46 16.16
C GLU A 395 4.17 3.33 14.89
N LEU A 396 3.03 3.89 14.45
CA LEU A 396 2.94 4.79 13.31
C LEU A 396 2.94 6.27 13.72
N GLY A 397 2.97 6.56 15.02
CA GLY A 397 2.92 7.92 15.55
C GLY A 397 1.52 8.50 15.66
N TRP A 398 0.45 7.70 15.54
CA TRP A 398 -0.91 8.17 15.76
C TRP A 398 -1.22 8.25 17.25
N GLU A 399 -1.75 9.39 17.67
CA GLU A 399 -1.90 9.71 19.08
C GLU A 399 -3.37 9.76 19.52
N SER A 400 -3.62 9.34 20.75
CA SER A 400 -4.87 9.61 21.48
C SER A 400 -4.54 10.18 22.85
N GLN A 401 -5.41 11.06 23.35
CA GLN A 401 -5.20 11.75 24.62
C GLN A 401 -6.35 11.53 25.58
N ALA A 402 -6.03 11.44 26.86
CA ALA A 402 -7.01 11.41 27.95
C ALA A 402 -6.53 12.30 29.11
N THR A 403 -7.47 12.72 29.94
CA THR A 403 -7.16 13.54 31.13
C THR A 403 -7.73 12.91 32.39
N THR A 404 -7.03 13.12 33.50
CA THR A 404 -7.52 12.81 34.84
C THR A 404 -7.25 13.99 35.75
N SER A 405 -7.78 13.99 36.97
CA SER A 405 -7.55 15.10 37.90
C SER A 405 -7.24 14.64 39.31
N LEU A 406 -6.32 15.36 39.94
CA LEU A 406 -5.87 15.15 41.31
C LEU A 406 -5.86 16.50 42.04
N ARG A 407 -6.41 16.50 43.26
CA ARG A 407 -6.52 17.70 44.09
C ARG A 407 -5.42 17.71 45.13
N ILE A 408 -4.74 18.84 45.25
CA ILE A 408 -3.74 19.07 46.28
C ILE A 408 -4.38 19.96 47.36
N VAL A 409 -4.56 19.40 48.55
CA VAL A 409 -5.17 20.03 49.72
C VAL A 409 -4.12 20.48 50.74
N LYS A 410 -4.55 21.23 51.75
CA LYS A 410 -3.66 21.71 52.81
C LYS A 410 -3.23 20.60 53.75
#